data_AF-A0A3B9G8J7-F1
#
_entry.id   AF-A0A3B9G8J7-F1
#
_cell.length_a   1.000
_cell.length_b   1.000
_cell.length_c   1.000
_cell.angle_alpha   90.00
_cell.angle_beta   90.00
_cell.angle_gamma   90.00
#
_symmetry.space_group_name_H-M   'P 1'
#
loop_
_entity.id
_entity.type
_entity.pdbx_description
1 polymer ?
#
loop_
_entity_poly.entity_id
_entity_poly.type
_entity_poly.pdbx_seq_one_letter_code
_entity_poly.pdbx_strand_id
1 'polypeptide(L)'
;MPVEITSFLFSKPYGTAVVDWLLERMEELPQVLILVPTAQSGRRLRQGLAERGALLAPRVATTGTLMQVDGLAADSVEVLAWTEALESVNDWEDYKAIFPESPESDGAGWALGLAKAFVEVRKSLQENGLMVGEAARRVRVLEQDRWEQLARLEREVENHLESWGCESKSAR
;
A
#
# COMPACT_ATOMS: atom_id res chain seq x y z
N MET A 1 -18.98 -6.88 20.08
CA MET A 1 -19.67 -7.94 19.32
C MET A 1 -18.84 -9.22 19.42
N PRO A 2 -19.46 -10.41 19.50
CA PRO A 2 -18.72 -11.67 19.44
C PRO A 2 -18.05 -11.82 18.07
N VAL A 3 -16.82 -12.33 18.05
CA VAL A 3 -16.08 -12.64 16.83
C VAL A 3 -16.47 -14.05 16.39
N GLU A 4 -17.00 -14.19 15.18
CA GLU A 4 -17.22 -15.48 14.54
C GLU A 4 -16.05 -15.79 13.60
N ILE A 5 -15.42 -16.96 13.76
CA ILE A 5 -14.32 -17.41 12.90
C ILE A 5 -14.83 -18.55 12.03
N THR A 6 -14.92 -18.31 10.73
CA THR A 6 -15.29 -19.32 9.73
C THR A 6 -14.05 -19.88 9.05
N SER A 7 -13.84 -21.19 9.17
CA SER A 7 -12.76 -21.90 8.47
C SER A 7 -13.27 -22.57 7.20
N PHE A 8 -12.55 -22.42 6.09
CA PHE A 8 -12.84 -23.10 4.83
C PHE A 8 -11.96 -24.34 4.66
N LEU A 9 -12.56 -25.46 4.22
CA LEU A 9 -11.83 -26.69 3.93
C LEU A 9 -11.00 -26.56 2.65
N PHE A 10 -9.84 -27.20 2.62
CA PHE A 10 -8.92 -27.25 1.46
C PHE A 10 -9.46 -28.05 0.26
N SER A 11 -10.68 -28.58 0.34
CA SER A 11 -11.31 -29.37 -0.73
C SER A 11 -11.68 -28.55 -1.97
N LYS A 12 -11.69 -27.22 -1.87
CA LYS A 12 -11.87 -26.28 -3.00
C LYS A 12 -10.90 -25.10 -2.87
N PRO A 13 -10.53 -24.43 -3.99
CA PRO A 13 -9.73 -23.22 -3.94
C PRO A 13 -10.35 -22.19 -3.00
N TYR A 14 -9.54 -21.56 -2.15
CA TYR A 14 -10.00 -20.65 -1.10
C TYR A 14 -10.93 -19.56 -1.63
N GLY A 15 -10.57 -18.92 -2.75
CA GLY A 15 -11.41 -17.88 -3.37
C GLY A 15 -12.80 -18.37 -3.78
N THR A 16 -12.90 -19.58 -4.35
CA THR A 16 -14.18 -20.21 -4.69
C THR A 16 -15.00 -20.47 -3.43
N ALA A 17 -14.37 -20.99 -2.37
CA ALA A 17 -15.05 -21.29 -1.12
C ALA A 17 -15.70 -20.07 -0.47
N VAL A 18 -14.95 -18.97 -0.40
CA VAL A 18 -15.40 -17.70 0.16
C VAL A 18 -16.53 -17.11 -0.66
N VAL A 19 -16.43 -17.15 -2.00
CA VAL A 19 -17.47 -16.61 -2.88
C VAL A 19 -18.79 -17.37 -2.69
N ASP A 20 -18.76 -18.71 -2.67
CA ASP A 20 -19.97 -19.50 -2.47
C ASP A 20 -20.62 -19.17 -1.11
N TRP A 21 -19.80 -19.06 -0.05
CA TRP A 21 -20.25 -18.73 1.30
C TRP A 21 -20.87 -17.32 1.41
N LEU A 22 -20.34 -16.35 0.66
CA LEU A 22 -20.91 -14.99 0.59
C LEU A 22 -22.24 -14.99 -0.17
N LEU A 23 -22.39 -15.81 -1.21
CA LEU A 23 -23.64 -15.90 -1.97
C LEU A 23 -24.78 -16.54 -1.19
N GLU A 24 -24.46 -17.47 -0.27
CA GLU A 24 -25.43 -17.97 0.71
C GLU A 24 -25.96 -16.86 1.64
N ARG A 25 -25.25 -15.74 1.74
CA ARG A 25 -25.56 -14.56 2.58
C ARG A 25 -25.80 -13.30 1.75
N MET A 26 -26.26 -13.46 0.50
CA MET A 26 -26.39 -12.35 -0.45
C MET A 26 -27.20 -11.16 0.12
N GLU A 27 -28.22 -11.44 0.93
CA GLU A 27 -29.08 -10.42 1.55
C GLU A 27 -28.36 -9.56 2.60
N GLU A 28 -27.29 -10.08 3.22
CA GLU A 28 -26.49 -9.36 4.23
C GLU A 28 -25.42 -8.46 3.59
N LEU A 29 -24.98 -8.78 2.36
CA LEU A 29 -23.87 -8.12 1.67
C LEU A 29 -23.98 -6.58 1.57
N PRO A 30 -25.17 -5.98 1.36
CA PRO A 30 -25.30 -4.52 1.32
C PRO A 30 -24.98 -3.82 2.66
N GLN A 31 -25.06 -4.54 3.78
CA GLN A 31 -24.91 -4.00 5.14
C GLN A 31 -23.52 -4.21 5.73
N VAL A 32 -22.63 -4.92 5.04
CA VAL A 32 -21.30 -5.28 5.53
C VAL A 32 -20.19 -4.63 4.72
N LEU A 33 -19.07 -4.37 5.40
CA LEU A 33 -17.79 -4.05 4.77
C LEU A 33 -16.94 -5.32 4.74
N ILE A 34 -16.57 -5.79 3.55
CA ILE A 34 -15.64 -6.91 3.41
C ILE A 34 -14.22 -6.37 3.39
N LEU A 35 -13.46 -6.70 4.42
CA LEU A 35 -12.03 -6.38 4.50
C LEU A 35 -11.21 -7.52 3.89
N VAL A 36 -10.34 -7.17 2.96
CA VAL A 36 -9.41 -8.11 2.29
C VAL A 36 -7.97 -7.68 2.53
N PRO A 37 -7.00 -8.62 2.50
CA PRO A 37 -5.60 -8.27 2.74
C PRO A 37 -5.00 -7.43 1.60
N THR A 38 -5.42 -7.63 0.34
CA THR A 38 -4.81 -6.92 -0.80
C THR A 38 -5.85 -6.49 -1.83
N ALA A 39 -5.54 -5.47 -2.64
CA ALA A 39 -6.41 -5.02 -3.72
C ALA A 39 -6.67 -6.15 -4.74
N GLN A 40 -5.70 -7.03 -4.97
CA GLN A 40 -5.86 -8.20 -5.83
C GLN A 40 -6.82 -9.23 -5.25
N SER A 41 -6.75 -9.51 -3.95
CA SER A 41 -7.74 -10.37 -3.27
C SER A 41 -9.15 -9.81 -3.42
N GLY A 42 -9.31 -8.50 -3.25
CA GLY A 42 -10.58 -7.81 -3.46
C GLY A 42 -11.06 -7.81 -4.91
N ARG A 43 -10.15 -7.70 -5.89
CA ARG A 43 -10.47 -7.81 -7.32
C ARG A 43 -10.97 -9.21 -7.66
N ARG A 44 -10.25 -10.25 -7.21
CA ARG A 44 -10.63 -11.65 -7.44
C ARG A 44 -11.95 -12.01 -6.77
N LEU A 45 -12.21 -11.47 -5.58
CA LEU A 45 -13.48 -11.64 -4.89
C LEU A 45 -14.65 -11.05 -5.69
N ARG A 46 -14.51 -9.78 -6.11
CA ARG A 46 -15.52 -9.10 -6.93
C ARG A 46 -15.75 -9.80 -8.26
N GLN A 47 -14.68 -10.26 -8.90
CA GLN A 47 -14.78 -11.05 -10.12
C GLN A 47 -15.54 -12.35 -9.89
N GLY A 48 -15.20 -13.11 -8.85
CA GLY A 48 -15.88 -14.38 -8.56
C GLY A 48 -17.37 -14.21 -8.24
N LEU A 49 -17.74 -13.12 -7.56
CA LEU A 49 -19.14 -12.75 -7.33
C LEU A 49 -19.86 -12.39 -8.63
N ALA A 50 -19.24 -11.56 -9.48
CA ALA A 50 -19.80 -11.15 -10.76
C ALA A 50 -20.00 -12.34 -11.72
N GLU A 51 -19.05 -13.27 -11.78
CA GLU A 51 -19.14 -14.51 -12.57
C GLU A 51 -20.32 -15.40 -12.17
N ARG A 52 -20.84 -15.24 -10.95
CA ARG A 52 -21.99 -15.98 -10.42
C ARG A 52 -23.29 -15.17 -10.43
N GLY A 53 -23.31 -14.05 -11.17
CA GLY A 53 -24.51 -13.23 -11.39
C GLY A 53 -24.79 -12.19 -10.30
N ALA A 54 -23.88 -11.96 -9.36
CA ALA A 54 -24.05 -10.89 -8.38
C ALA A 54 -23.69 -9.52 -8.99
N LEU A 55 -24.69 -8.66 -9.19
CA LEU A 55 -24.54 -7.36 -9.85
C LEU A 55 -24.29 -6.19 -8.89
N LEU A 56 -24.75 -6.28 -7.64
CA LEU A 56 -24.42 -5.33 -6.58
C LEU A 56 -23.23 -5.91 -5.80
N ALA A 57 -22.02 -5.53 -6.20
CA ALA A 57 -20.84 -5.97 -5.49
C ALA A 57 -20.83 -5.39 -4.06
N PRO A 58 -20.53 -6.19 -3.02
CA PRO A 58 -20.38 -5.68 -1.65
C PRO A 58 -19.30 -4.59 -1.60
N ARG A 59 -19.34 -3.74 -0.57
CA ARG A 59 -18.24 -2.82 -0.30
C ARG A 59 -17.02 -3.66 0.11
N VAL A 60 -16.00 -3.68 -0.74
CA VAL A 60 -14.73 -4.36 -0.48
C VAL A 60 -13.64 -3.33 -0.28
N ALA A 61 -12.96 -3.38 0.86
CA ALA A 61 -11.84 -2.49 1.19
C ALA A 61 -10.62 -3.31 1.62
N THR A 62 -9.44 -2.74 1.45
CA THR A 62 -8.21 -3.34 1.99
C THR A 62 -8.07 -3.00 3.47
N THR A 63 -7.33 -3.81 4.21
CA THR A 63 -6.93 -3.51 5.60
C THR A 63 -6.27 -2.14 5.74
N GLY A 64 -5.52 -1.69 4.73
CA GLY A 64 -4.94 -0.34 4.68
C GLY A 64 -5.98 0.80 4.73
N THR A 65 -7.24 0.55 4.35
CA THR A 65 -8.31 1.56 4.51
C THR A 65 -8.59 1.86 5.98
N LEU A 66 -8.39 0.89 6.88
CA LEU A 66 -8.54 1.10 8.32
C LEU A 66 -7.43 1.97 8.91
N MET A 67 -6.31 2.11 8.19
CA MET A 67 -5.22 3.00 8.59
C MET A 67 -5.44 4.45 8.15
N GLN A 68 -6.49 4.74 7.38
CA GLN A 68 -6.88 6.12 7.04
C GLN A 68 -7.64 6.75 8.21
N VAL A 69 -6.88 7.27 9.17
CA VAL A 69 -7.37 8.02 10.34
C VAL A 69 -7.39 9.53 10.01
N ASP A 70 -8.34 10.27 10.57
CA ASP A 70 -8.36 11.73 10.47
C ASP A 70 -7.06 12.34 11.05
N GLY A 71 -6.50 13.34 10.36
CA GLY A 71 -5.24 14.01 10.73
C GLY A 71 -4.00 13.55 9.97
N LEU A 72 -4.12 12.55 9.08
CA LEU A 72 -3.03 12.10 8.21
C LEU A 72 -2.86 12.99 6.97
N ALA A 73 -1.63 13.05 6.46
CA ALA A 73 -1.29 13.74 5.22
C ALA A 73 -2.14 13.26 4.04
N ALA A 74 -2.69 14.20 3.27
CA ALA A 74 -3.37 13.88 2.01
C ALA A 74 -2.39 13.26 1.01
N ASP A 75 -2.89 12.46 0.05
CA ASP A 75 -2.04 11.83 -0.99
C ASP A 75 -1.19 12.86 -1.75
N SER A 76 -1.71 14.07 -1.98
CA SER A 76 -0.95 15.15 -2.62
C SER A 76 0.19 15.69 -1.76
N VAL A 77 0.00 15.69 -0.44
CA VAL A 77 1.02 16.13 0.53
C VAL A 77 2.13 15.07 0.64
N GLU A 78 1.76 13.80 0.63
CA GLU A 78 2.71 12.68 0.55
C GLU A 78 3.57 12.75 -0.73
N VAL A 79 2.93 12.97 -1.90
CA VAL A 79 3.67 13.16 -3.17
C VAL A 79 4.60 14.38 -3.10
N LEU A 80 4.18 15.47 -2.48
CA LEU A 80 5.01 16.66 -2.30
C LEU A 80 6.22 16.35 -1.39
N ALA A 81 6.02 15.68 -0.26
CA ALA A 81 7.10 15.29 0.65
C ALA A 81 8.13 14.39 -0.02
N TRP A 82 7.69 13.43 -0.83
CA TRP A 82 8.58 12.62 -1.67
C TRP A 82 9.33 13.44 -2.72
N THR A 83 8.69 14.45 -3.31
CA THR A 83 9.33 15.33 -4.30
C THR A 83 10.45 16.15 -3.62
N GLU A 84 10.15 16.77 -2.49
CA GLU A 84 11.12 17.58 -1.71
C GLU A 84 12.28 16.72 -1.17
N ALA A 85 12.00 15.50 -0.69
CA ALA A 85 13.03 14.58 -0.24
C ALA A 85 13.99 14.19 -1.38
N LEU A 86 13.48 14.01 -2.60
CA LEU A 86 14.28 13.70 -3.78
C LEU A 86 15.10 14.90 -4.23
N GLU A 87 14.50 16.09 -4.28
CA GLU A 87 15.19 17.33 -4.68
C GLU A 87 16.22 17.81 -3.64
N SER A 88 16.11 17.35 -2.39
CA SER A 88 17.07 17.64 -1.32
C SER A 88 18.31 16.73 -1.34
N VAL A 89 18.38 15.74 -2.23
CA VAL A 89 19.55 14.86 -2.37
C VAL A 89 20.71 15.62 -3.01
N ASN A 90 21.78 15.81 -2.23
CA ASN A 90 22.98 16.52 -2.70
C ASN A 90 24.04 15.57 -3.30
N ASP A 91 24.04 14.30 -2.90
CA ASP A 91 24.98 13.28 -3.37
C ASP A 91 24.23 11.99 -3.72
N TRP A 92 24.17 11.66 -5.01
CA TRP A 92 23.48 10.49 -5.51
C TRP A 92 24.27 9.19 -5.32
N GLU A 93 25.56 9.25 -4.99
CA GLU A 93 26.35 8.04 -4.68
C GLU A 93 25.82 7.36 -3.41
N ASP A 94 25.26 8.12 -2.45
CA ASP A 94 24.58 7.59 -1.27
C ASP A 94 23.32 6.77 -1.62
N TYR A 95 22.79 6.95 -2.83
CA TYR A 95 21.57 6.31 -3.35
C TYR A 95 21.82 5.44 -4.59
N LYS A 96 23.07 5.00 -4.82
CA LYS A 96 23.48 4.26 -6.02
C LYS A 96 22.75 2.92 -6.24
N ALA A 97 22.27 2.27 -5.19
CA ALA A 97 21.58 0.98 -5.30
C ALA A 97 20.15 1.16 -5.84
N ILE A 98 19.49 2.27 -5.50
CA ILE A 98 18.18 2.61 -6.05
C ILE A 98 18.27 3.37 -7.38
N PHE A 99 19.30 4.21 -7.52
CA PHE A 99 19.57 5.04 -8.70
C PHE A 99 21.01 4.81 -9.18
N PRO A 100 21.25 3.85 -10.10
CA PRO A 100 22.60 3.59 -10.63
C PRO A 100 23.25 4.81 -11.28
N GLU A 101 22.43 5.70 -11.85
CA GLU A 101 22.78 7.01 -12.38
C GLU A 101 21.86 8.05 -11.74
N SER A 102 22.31 9.31 -11.66
CA SER A 102 21.49 10.38 -11.07
C SER A 102 20.20 10.58 -11.90
N PRO A 103 19.02 10.58 -11.27
CA PRO A 103 17.75 10.80 -11.97
C PRO A 103 17.56 12.25 -12.40
N GLU A 104 18.39 13.20 -11.93
CA GLU A 104 18.28 14.62 -12.31
C GLU A 104 18.51 14.86 -13.81
N SER A 105 19.26 13.96 -14.48
CA SER A 105 19.50 14.05 -15.91
C SER A 105 18.26 13.81 -16.77
N ASP A 106 17.17 13.28 -16.20
CA ASP A 106 15.92 12.97 -16.92
C ASP A 106 15.06 14.21 -17.23
N GLY A 107 15.51 15.40 -16.82
CA GLY A 107 14.88 16.68 -17.17
C GLY A 107 13.78 17.13 -16.21
N ALA A 108 13.09 18.21 -16.55
CA ALA A 108 12.15 18.85 -15.64
C ALA A 108 11.01 17.90 -15.21
N GLY A 109 10.76 17.83 -13.89
CA GLY A 109 9.69 17.01 -13.32
C GLY A 109 10.06 15.55 -13.02
N TRP A 110 11.34 15.18 -13.15
CA TRP A 110 11.85 13.85 -12.79
C TRP A 110 11.44 13.44 -11.36
N ALA A 111 11.58 14.37 -10.40
CA ALA A 111 11.31 14.11 -8.99
C ALA A 111 9.83 13.79 -8.75
N LEU A 112 8.92 14.52 -9.38
CA LEU A 112 7.47 14.28 -9.27
C LEU A 112 7.07 12.90 -9.85
N GLY A 113 7.72 12.47 -10.93
CA GLY A 113 7.49 11.15 -11.52
C GLY A 113 7.88 10.03 -10.56
N LEU A 114 9.08 10.12 -9.99
CA LEU A 114 9.58 9.17 -8.99
C LEU A 114 8.77 9.20 -7.69
N ALA A 115 8.40 10.38 -7.21
CA ALA A 115 7.58 10.55 -6.01
C ALA A 115 6.25 9.79 -6.13
N LYS A 116 5.56 9.89 -7.28
CA LYS A 116 4.33 9.13 -7.53
C LYS A 116 4.59 7.61 -7.51
N ALA A 117 5.69 7.16 -8.11
CA ALA A 117 6.05 5.74 -8.09
C ALA A 117 6.32 5.25 -6.65
N PHE A 118 7.03 6.01 -5.83
CA PHE A 118 7.31 5.65 -4.44
C PHE A 118 6.08 5.66 -3.54
N VAL A 119 5.14 6.59 -3.76
CA VAL A 119 3.84 6.55 -3.08
C VAL A 119 3.09 5.25 -3.39
N GLU A 120 3.13 4.76 -4.63
CA GLU A 120 2.51 3.47 -4.99
C GLU A 120 3.23 2.25 -4.40
N VAL A 121 4.57 2.31 -4.28
CA VAL A 121 5.35 1.29 -3.53
C VAL A 121 4.90 1.27 -2.07
N ARG A 122 4.81 2.44 -1.41
CA ARG A 122 4.37 2.56 -0.02
C ARG A 122 2.95 2.00 0.16
N LYS A 123 2.01 2.37 -0.71
CA LYS A 123 0.64 1.81 -0.69
C LYS A 123 0.62 0.28 -0.79
N SER A 124 1.44 -0.29 -1.67
CA SER A 124 1.54 -1.75 -1.85
C SER A 124 2.08 -2.47 -0.60
N LEU A 125 3.01 -1.84 0.11
CA LEU A 125 3.52 -2.35 1.38
C LEU A 125 2.48 -2.25 2.50
N GLN A 126 1.78 -1.11 2.57
CA GLN A 126 0.73 -0.87 3.56
C GLN A 126 -0.45 -1.84 3.43
N GLU A 127 -0.79 -2.29 2.22
CA GLU A 127 -1.76 -3.39 2.03
C GLU A 127 -1.36 -4.63 2.84
N ASN A 128 -0.06 -4.90 2.98
CA ASN A 128 0.46 -6.04 3.73
C ASN A 128 0.84 -5.68 5.18
N GLY A 129 0.44 -4.51 5.68
CA GLY A 129 0.79 -4.01 7.01
C GLY A 129 2.28 -3.74 7.16
N LEU A 130 2.94 -3.31 6.08
CA LEU A 130 4.37 -3.02 6.04
C LEU A 130 4.64 -1.57 5.69
N MET A 131 5.74 -1.11 6.24
CA MET A 131 6.43 0.13 5.93
C MET A 131 7.70 -0.13 5.13
N VAL A 132 8.28 0.89 4.49
CA VAL A 132 9.53 0.70 3.73
C VAL A 132 10.67 0.32 4.67
N GLY A 133 10.75 0.96 5.85
CA GLY A 133 11.67 0.55 6.92
C GLY A 133 11.53 -0.91 7.35
N GLU A 134 10.30 -1.39 7.54
CA GLU A 134 9.99 -2.79 7.87
C GLU A 134 10.39 -3.74 6.74
N ALA A 135 10.12 -3.35 5.48
CA ALA A 135 10.50 -4.12 4.31
C ALA A 135 12.03 -4.24 4.21
N ALA A 136 12.76 -3.14 4.41
CA ALA A 136 14.23 -3.14 4.47
C ALA A 136 14.77 -4.08 5.56
N ARG A 137 14.12 -4.11 6.74
CA ARG A 137 14.48 -5.06 7.81
C ARG A 137 14.18 -6.52 7.47
N ARG A 138 13.39 -6.85 6.46
CA ARG A 138 13.02 -8.23 6.08
C ARG A 138 13.74 -8.72 4.83
N VAL A 139 14.12 -7.84 3.93
CA VAL A 139 14.90 -8.19 2.75
C VAL A 139 16.35 -8.51 3.18
N ARG A 140 16.88 -9.65 2.73
CA ARG A 140 18.19 -10.17 3.15
C ARG A 140 19.13 -10.52 2.00
N VAL A 141 18.61 -10.67 0.79
CA VAL A 141 19.37 -11.21 -0.35
C VAL A 141 19.10 -10.35 -1.58
N LEU A 142 20.18 -10.00 -2.30
CA LEU A 142 20.24 -9.27 -3.58
C LEU A 142 19.75 -7.81 -3.59
N GLU A 143 18.74 -7.45 -2.79
CA GLU A 143 18.14 -6.10 -2.82
C GLU A 143 18.27 -5.33 -1.50
N GLN A 144 19.02 -5.85 -0.53
CA GLN A 144 19.13 -5.24 0.80
C GLN A 144 19.50 -3.75 0.72
N ASP A 145 20.57 -3.42 -0.01
CA ASP A 145 21.06 -2.05 -0.17
C ASP A 145 20.00 -1.12 -0.81
N ARG A 146 19.22 -1.64 -1.77
CA ARG A 146 18.13 -0.87 -2.41
C ARG A 146 17.08 -0.50 -1.38
N TRP A 147 16.64 -1.47 -0.58
CA TRP A 147 15.61 -1.25 0.42
C TRP A 147 16.10 -0.38 1.59
N GLU A 148 17.36 -0.50 1.99
CA GLU A 148 17.97 0.38 3.00
C GLU A 148 18.05 1.84 2.53
N GLN A 149 18.40 2.07 1.26
CA GLN A 149 18.40 3.40 0.65
C GLN A 149 16.99 3.97 0.49
N LEU A 150 16.00 3.17 0.09
CA LEU A 150 14.58 3.57 0.09
C LEU A 150 14.11 3.96 1.51
N ALA A 151 14.50 3.19 2.52
CA ALA A 151 14.17 3.51 3.92
C ALA A 151 14.89 4.78 4.43
N ARG A 152 16.05 5.14 3.85
CA ARG A 152 16.69 6.43 4.11
C ARG A 152 15.89 7.58 3.49
N LEU A 153 15.48 7.48 2.22
CA LEU A 153 14.61 8.49 1.60
C LEU A 153 13.28 8.62 2.33
N GLU A 154 12.67 7.50 2.74
CA GLU A 154 11.43 7.52 3.53
C GLU A 154 11.60 8.34 4.82
N ARG A 155 12.74 8.28 5.50
CA ARG A 155 12.98 9.12 6.68
C ARG A 155 13.00 10.61 6.37
N GLU A 156 13.56 11.02 5.23
CA GLU A 156 13.52 12.43 4.82
C GLU A 156 12.09 12.88 4.50
N VAL A 157 11.28 12.02 3.91
CA VAL A 157 9.84 12.27 3.70
C VAL A 157 9.13 12.50 5.04
N GLU A 158 9.39 11.65 6.03
CA GLU A 158 8.83 11.82 7.37
C GLU A 158 9.26 13.15 8.01
N ASN A 159 10.54 13.54 7.86
CA ASN A 159 11.04 14.84 8.33
C ASN A 159 10.30 16.03 7.68
N HIS A 160 10.05 15.96 6.37
CA HIS A 160 9.29 17.00 5.65
C HIS A 160 7.85 17.08 6.16
N LEU A 161 7.17 15.93 6.27
CA LEU A 161 5.79 15.87 6.77
C LEU A 161 5.68 16.44 8.18
N GLU A 162 6.59 16.05 9.09
CA GLU A 162 6.65 16.58 10.46
C GLU A 162 6.85 18.11 10.45
N SER A 163 7.76 18.62 9.60
CA SER A 163 8.00 20.06 9.48
C SER A 163 6.78 20.85 8.98
N TRP A 164 5.86 20.19 8.26
CA TRP A 164 4.59 20.76 7.79
C TRP A 164 3.42 20.53 8.76
N GLY A 165 3.68 19.93 9.93
CA GLY A 165 2.65 19.56 10.90
C GLY A 165 1.69 18.47 10.39
N CYS A 166 2.15 17.64 9.46
CA CYS A 166 1.40 16.53 8.90
C CYS A 166 1.93 15.20 9.43
N GLU A 167 1.04 14.30 9.87
CA GLU A 167 1.44 12.93 10.18
C GLU A 167 1.38 12.07 8.89
N SER A 168 2.44 11.33 8.63
CA SER A 168 2.46 10.33 7.55
C SER A 168 1.49 9.20 7.85
N LYS A 169 0.95 8.60 6.79
CA LYS A 169 0.13 7.38 6.87
C LYS A 169 0.88 6.17 7.46
N SER A 170 2.17 6.36 7.68
CA SER A 170 3.19 5.39 8.05
C SER A 170 3.58 5.43 9.53
N ALA A 171 3.21 6.49 10.24
CA ALA A 171 3.72 6.78 11.58
C ALA A 171 3.03 5.95 12.70
N ARG A 172 2.10 5.05 12.37
CA ARG A 172 1.30 4.27 13.34
C ARG A 172 1.14 2.81 12.96
#